data_AF-R6T5E8-F1
#
_entry.id   AF-R6T5E8-F1
#
_cell.length_a   1.000
_cell.length_b   1.000
_cell.length_c   1.000
_cell.angle_alpha   90.00
_cell.angle_beta   90.00
_cell.angle_gamma   90.00
#
_symmetry.space_group_name_H-M   'P 1'
#
loop_
_entity.id
_entity.type
_entity.pdbx_description
1 polymer ?
#
loop_
_entity_poly.entity_id
_entity_poly.type
_entity_poly.pdbx_seq_one_letter_code
_entity_poly.pdbx_strand_id
1 'polypeptide(L)'
;MLESIDRFKEQIKIIDGVCEGNPKKPVLSEILLLPFENDAQVIGKWQFCGKLLDENDFTSLENIDTDIADKEIIFMPGGAFAWKYFWTKGTLYRISPKYTFAIPNSYKTFEKNGVRYIIVQFMSDECIDNGEDALLLLYRQIDTVAYTENQIRPNIDKTDLPYINDELVLGSWEVLDYVPTISDFKPQKRYSNDEDPCMVDIKFLPRGICTRTVRSMSGNVTYMLRYTKGFVLNDKEKTAEEYQIKSIDDRNFLFVQHKSGDYFYGGMTPNWYVFERKGS
;
A
#
# COMPACT_ATOMS: atom_id res chain seq x y z
N MET A 1 26.05 0.89 19.46
CA MET A 1 24.94 0.49 20.36
C MET A 1 24.49 1.65 21.25
N LEU A 2 25.40 2.35 21.95
CA LEU A 2 25.08 3.63 22.64
C LEU A 2 24.82 4.78 21.64
N GLU A 3 25.69 4.95 20.63
CA GLU A 3 25.52 5.98 19.57
C GLU A 3 24.27 5.81 18.68
N SER A 4 23.67 4.63 18.65
CA SER A 4 22.41 4.38 17.91
C SER A 4 21.20 4.74 18.78
N ILE A 5 21.24 4.39 20.08
CA ILE A 5 20.20 4.75 21.05
C ILE A 5 20.15 6.26 21.27
N ASP A 6 21.30 6.94 21.31
CA ASP A 6 21.35 8.39 21.50
C ASP A 6 20.81 9.15 20.27
N ARG A 7 21.06 8.66 19.05
CA ARG A 7 20.43 9.19 17.82
C ARG A 7 18.92 8.94 17.76
N PHE A 8 18.45 7.79 18.22
CA PHE A 8 17.02 7.51 18.30
C PHE A 8 16.33 8.42 19.33
N LYS A 9 16.97 8.70 20.48
CA LYS A 9 16.48 9.69 21.45
C LYS A 9 16.48 11.11 20.89
N GLU A 10 17.44 11.43 20.02
CA GLU A 10 17.50 12.72 19.32
C GLU A 10 16.40 12.83 18.26
N GLN A 11 16.09 11.75 17.55
CA GLN A 11 14.95 11.66 16.62
C GLN A 11 13.60 11.75 17.33
N ILE A 12 13.44 11.07 18.46
CA ILE A 12 12.25 11.19 19.32
C ILE A 12 12.13 12.63 19.83
N LYS A 13 13.22 13.29 20.26
CA LYS A 13 13.18 14.72 20.62
C LYS A 13 12.79 15.65 19.47
N ILE A 14 13.19 15.33 18.24
CA ILE A 14 12.78 16.09 17.05
C ILE A 14 11.28 15.89 16.80
N ILE A 15 10.75 14.68 17.00
CA ILE A 15 9.32 14.37 16.90
C ILE A 15 8.54 15.04 18.05
N ASP A 16 9.00 14.94 19.29
CA ASP A 16 8.40 15.55 20.49
C ASP A 16 8.40 17.09 20.39
N GLY A 17 9.50 17.69 19.93
CA GLY A 17 9.60 19.13 19.69
C GLY A 17 8.73 19.64 18.54
N VAL A 18 8.30 18.75 17.63
CA VAL A 18 7.31 19.03 16.59
C VAL A 18 5.89 19.02 17.18
N CYS A 19 5.63 18.18 18.17
CA CYS A 19 4.35 18.10 18.89
C CYS A 19 4.10 19.27 19.87
N GLU A 20 5.16 19.94 20.35
CA GLU A 20 5.06 21.08 21.30
C GLU A 20 4.64 22.44 20.68
N GLY A 21 4.07 22.47 19.47
CA GLY A 21 3.26 23.60 19.00
C GLY A 21 4.00 24.80 18.40
N ASN A 22 5.00 24.55 17.53
CA ASN A 22 5.62 25.61 16.74
C ASN A 22 4.86 25.80 15.40
N PRO A 23 4.33 27.00 15.06
CA PRO A 23 3.42 27.21 13.92
C PRO A 23 4.08 27.16 12.53
N LYS A 24 5.31 26.65 12.42
CA LYS A 24 5.95 26.34 11.14
C LYS A 24 5.81 24.84 10.88
N LYS A 25 4.88 24.48 10.00
CA LYS A 25 4.80 23.13 9.40
C LYS A 25 6.21 22.67 9.03
N PRO A 26 6.67 21.49 9.49
CA PRO A 26 8.03 21.06 9.24
C PRO A 26 8.25 20.85 7.75
N VAL A 27 9.40 21.31 7.25
CA VAL A 27 9.98 20.79 6.01
C VAL A 27 10.58 19.44 6.36
N LEU A 28 9.80 18.40 6.06
CA LEU A 28 9.94 16.99 6.43
C LEU A 28 11.06 16.24 5.67
N SER A 29 12.17 16.90 5.36
CA SER A 29 13.25 16.35 4.51
C SER A 29 14.26 15.45 5.23
N GLU A 30 14.07 15.10 6.51
CA GLU A 30 15.10 14.44 7.32
C GLU A 30 14.66 13.14 8.05
N ILE A 31 13.63 12.45 7.56
CA ILE A 31 13.47 11.03 7.92
C ILE A 31 14.51 10.24 7.11
N LEU A 32 15.74 10.25 7.63
CA LEU A 32 16.85 9.47 7.11
C LEU A 32 16.58 7.99 7.33
N LEU A 33 16.40 7.26 6.23
CA LEU A 33 16.45 5.80 6.25
C LEU A 33 17.80 5.39 6.84
N LEU A 34 17.74 4.54 7.87
CA LEU A 34 18.94 3.98 8.45
C LEU A 34 19.62 3.06 7.44
N PRO A 35 20.97 2.97 7.46
CA PRO A 35 21.67 1.94 6.70
C PRO A 35 21.09 0.56 7.04
N PHE A 36 20.98 -0.30 6.03
CA PHE A 36 20.50 -1.64 6.25
C PHE A 36 21.49 -2.44 7.11
N GLU A 37 21.00 -2.93 8.24
CA GLU A 37 21.62 -3.94 9.09
C GLU A 37 20.71 -5.15 9.09
N ASN A 38 21.27 -6.31 8.74
CA ASN A 38 20.50 -7.54 8.71
C ASN A 38 20.28 -8.09 10.14
N ASP A 39 19.09 -8.65 10.34
CA ASP A 39 18.73 -9.46 11.48
C ASP A 39 18.11 -10.78 11.02
N ALA A 40 18.93 -11.84 10.93
CA ALA A 40 18.47 -13.14 10.42
C ALA A 40 17.35 -13.75 11.28
N GLN A 41 17.23 -13.29 12.53
CA GLN A 41 16.30 -13.81 13.52
C GLN A 41 14.86 -13.33 13.33
N VAL A 42 14.64 -12.25 12.57
CA VAL A 42 13.30 -11.74 12.27
C VAL A 42 12.71 -12.28 10.99
N ILE A 43 13.53 -12.90 10.12
CA ILE A 43 13.09 -13.41 8.81
C ILE A 43 11.91 -14.37 8.96
N GLY A 44 10.91 -14.19 8.10
CA GLY A 44 9.70 -15.02 8.04
C GLY A 44 8.43 -14.25 8.34
N LYS A 45 7.36 -15.01 8.55
CA LYS A 45 6.01 -14.49 8.79
C LYS A 45 5.70 -14.35 10.28
N TRP A 46 5.01 -13.27 10.62
CA TRP A 46 4.56 -12.94 11.96
C TRP A 46 3.07 -12.64 11.95
N GLN A 47 2.34 -13.21 12.91
CA GLN A 47 0.89 -13.04 13.04
C GLN A 47 0.56 -12.14 14.22
N PHE A 48 -0.35 -11.21 14.00
CA PHE A 48 -0.81 -10.28 15.00
C PHE A 48 -1.52 -11.02 16.14
N CYS A 49 -1.16 -10.68 17.37
CA CYS A 49 -1.76 -11.23 18.60
C CYS A 49 -2.72 -10.24 19.26
N GLY A 50 -2.44 -8.94 19.17
CA GLY A 50 -3.19 -7.89 19.86
C GLY A 50 -2.32 -6.68 20.19
N LYS A 51 -2.97 -5.63 20.68
CA LYS A 51 -2.31 -4.43 21.24
C LYS A 51 -2.03 -4.66 22.72
N LEU A 52 -0.81 -4.34 23.15
CA LEU A 52 -0.38 -4.34 24.55
C LEU A 52 -0.73 -3.01 25.21
N LEU A 53 -1.12 -3.08 26.49
CA LEU A 53 -1.28 -1.90 27.35
C LEU A 53 0.03 -1.53 28.06
N ASP A 54 0.88 -2.53 28.32
CA ASP A 54 2.19 -2.40 28.96
C ASP A 54 3.18 -3.34 28.25
N GLU A 55 4.37 -2.86 27.89
CA GLU A 55 5.41 -3.69 27.26
C GLU A 55 5.93 -4.80 28.19
N ASN A 56 5.63 -4.74 29.49
CA ASN A 56 6.00 -5.74 30.49
C ASN A 56 4.88 -6.76 30.79
N ASP A 57 3.65 -6.53 30.33
CA ASP A 57 2.51 -7.43 30.53
C ASP A 57 1.96 -7.98 29.19
N PHE A 58 2.37 -9.20 28.87
CA PHE A 58 1.97 -9.91 27.65
C PHE A 58 0.64 -10.68 27.77
N THR A 59 -0.08 -10.54 28.88
CA THR A 59 -1.35 -11.25 29.12
C THR A 59 -2.57 -10.38 28.87
N SER A 60 -2.41 -9.06 28.96
CA SER A 60 -3.45 -8.06 28.74
C SER A 60 -3.40 -7.56 27.30
N LEU A 61 -4.18 -8.19 26.41
CA LEU A 61 -4.27 -7.83 24.99
C LEU A 61 -5.61 -7.17 24.69
N GLU A 62 -5.56 -6.00 24.05
CA GLU A 62 -6.71 -5.37 23.44
C GLU A 62 -6.82 -5.81 21.97
N ASN A 63 -8.03 -6.12 21.54
CA ASN A 63 -8.34 -6.18 20.12
C ASN A 63 -8.39 -4.76 19.59
N ILE A 64 -7.68 -4.52 18.49
CA ILE A 64 -7.79 -3.30 17.72
C ILE A 64 -8.26 -3.67 16.32
N ASP A 65 -8.83 -2.69 15.63
CA ASP A 65 -9.24 -2.88 14.25
C ASP A 65 -8.02 -3.29 13.40
N THR A 66 -8.25 -4.22 12.48
CA THR A 66 -7.23 -4.69 11.55
C THR A 66 -6.91 -3.65 10.47
N ASP A 67 -7.72 -2.60 10.37
CA ASP A 67 -7.39 -1.41 9.58
C ASP A 67 -6.23 -0.60 10.20
N ILE A 68 -5.99 -0.76 11.51
CA ILE A 68 -4.87 -0.12 12.24
C ILE A 68 -3.62 -1.00 12.23
N ALA A 69 -3.79 -2.31 12.43
CA ALA A 69 -2.69 -3.29 12.47
C ALA A 69 -2.93 -4.44 11.50
N ASP A 70 -1.95 -4.71 10.65
CA ASP A 70 -2.07 -5.85 9.74
C ASP A 70 -2.09 -7.15 10.51
N LYS A 71 -2.95 -8.07 10.05
CA LYS A 71 -3.05 -9.42 10.60
C LYS A 71 -1.72 -10.18 10.49
N GLU A 72 -0.92 -9.86 9.49
CA GLU A 72 0.38 -10.48 9.23
C GLU A 72 1.41 -9.46 8.76
N ILE A 73 2.64 -9.62 9.24
CA ILE A 73 3.82 -8.91 8.69
C ILE A 73 4.88 -9.93 8.28
N ILE A 74 5.61 -9.64 7.21
CA ILE A 74 6.66 -10.51 6.68
C ILE A 74 7.97 -9.72 6.63
N PHE A 75 8.99 -10.24 7.32
CA PHE A 75 10.35 -9.71 7.23
C PHE A 75 11.10 -10.47 6.13
N MET A 76 11.22 -9.85 4.96
CA MET A 76 11.93 -10.45 3.83
C MET A 76 13.45 -10.29 3.93
N PRO A 77 14.24 -11.21 3.36
CA PRO A 77 15.70 -11.12 3.34
C PRO A 77 16.21 -9.80 2.75
N GLY A 78 17.30 -9.28 3.32
CA GLY A 78 17.96 -8.07 2.81
C GLY A 78 17.16 -6.78 2.99
N GLY A 79 16.16 -6.77 3.89
CA GLY A 79 15.30 -5.60 4.08
C GLY A 79 14.33 -5.38 2.92
N ALA A 80 14.09 -6.41 2.10
CA ALA A 80 13.22 -6.30 0.94
C ALA A 80 11.79 -5.94 1.32
N PHE A 81 11.10 -5.27 0.39
CA PHE A 81 9.76 -4.75 0.56
C PHE A 81 8.71 -5.87 0.53
N ALA A 82 7.82 -5.86 1.51
CA ALA A 82 6.65 -6.72 1.63
C ALA A 82 5.38 -5.88 1.79
N TRP A 83 4.61 -5.75 0.70
CA TRP A 83 3.35 -5.00 0.58
C TRP A 83 3.37 -3.51 0.92
N LYS A 84 3.59 -3.15 2.19
CA LYS A 84 3.75 -1.77 2.68
C LYS A 84 4.86 -1.64 3.72
N TYR A 85 5.64 -2.69 3.94
CA TYR A 85 6.73 -2.71 4.90
C TYR A 85 8.07 -3.02 4.26
N PHE A 86 9.13 -2.46 4.84
CA PHE A 86 10.51 -2.89 4.66
C PHE A 86 11.25 -2.63 5.97
N TRP A 87 12.48 -3.10 6.14
CA TRP A 87 13.09 -3.09 7.47
C TRP A 87 14.61 -3.03 7.46
N THR A 88 15.14 -2.62 8.60
CA THR A 88 16.51 -2.80 9.05
C THR A 88 16.45 -3.26 10.51
N LYS A 89 17.53 -3.82 11.05
CA LYS A 89 17.52 -4.33 12.43
C LYS A 89 17.00 -3.28 13.42
N GLY A 90 15.95 -3.65 14.15
CA GLY A 90 15.30 -2.82 15.16
C GLY A 90 14.32 -1.78 14.62
N THR A 91 14.10 -1.69 13.30
CA THR A 91 13.16 -0.74 12.70
C THR A 91 12.38 -1.34 11.53
N LEU A 92 11.06 -1.33 11.64
CA LEU A 92 10.10 -1.67 10.60
C LEU A 92 9.58 -0.37 9.98
N TYR A 93 9.89 -0.12 8.73
CA TYR A 93 9.39 1.03 7.99
C TYR A 93 8.03 0.71 7.37
N ARG A 94 7.05 1.59 7.57
CA ARG A 94 5.72 1.54 6.94
C ARG A 94 5.60 2.60 5.85
N ILE A 95 5.02 2.23 4.72
CA ILE A 95 4.57 3.18 3.69
C ILE A 95 3.09 3.48 3.91
N SER A 96 2.74 4.77 3.90
CA SER A 96 1.35 5.24 3.87
C SER A 96 1.13 6.07 2.61
N PRO A 97 -0.02 5.94 1.92
CA PRO A 97 -0.35 6.78 0.77
C PRO A 97 -0.50 8.26 1.16
N LYS A 98 -0.66 8.58 2.45
CA LYS A 98 -0.84 9.95 2.95
C LYS A 98 0.46 10.75 3.03
N TYR A 99 1.61 10.08 3.09
CA TYR A 99 2.89 10.72 3.34
C TYR A 99 3.92 10.37 2.27
N THR A 100 4.84 11.29 2.00
CA THR A 100 5.93 11.11 1.03
C THR A 100 7.18 10.44 1.61
N PHE A 101 7.10 9.97 2.85
CA PHE A 101 8.21 9.37 3.58
C PHE A 101 7.80 8.02 4.20
N ALA A 102 8.81 7.19 4.51
CA ALA A 102 8.58 5.94 5.22
C ALA A 102 8.55 6.18 6.72
N ILE A 103 7.51 5.67 7.39
CA ILE A 103 7.29 5.88 8.83
C ILE A 103 8.09 4.82 9.59
N PRO A 104 9.07 5.22 10.42
CA PRO A 104 9.85 4.26 11.21
C PRO A 104 9.04 3.77 12.41
N ASN A 105 8.99 2.45 12.61
CA ASN A 105 8.40 1.81 13.78
C ASN A 105 9.49 0.99 14.46
N SER A 106 9.85 1.32 15.70
CA SER A 106 10.86 0.57 16.42
C SER A 106 10.31 -0.82 16.77
N TYR A 107 11.18 -1.83 16.80
CA TYR A 107 10.75 -3.16 17.24
C TYR A 107 11.79 -3.83 18.14
N LYS A 108 11.30 -4.73 19.00
CA LYS A 108 12.12 -5.61 19.84
C LYS A 108 11.62 -7.04 19.74
N THR A 109 12.52 -8.00 19.72
CA THR A 109 12.19 -9.43 19.75
C THR A 109 12.47 -10.03 21.11
N PHE A 110 11.70 -11.06 21.47
CA PHE A 110 11.92 -11.84 22.67
C PHE A 110 11.37 -13.26 22.49
N GLU A 111 11.77 -14.17 23.37
CA GLU A 111 11.32 -15.56 23.35
C GLU A 111 10.63 -15.88 24.68
N LYS A 112 9.49 -16.56 24.60
CA LYS A 112 8.72 -17.04 25.75
C LYS A 112 8.17 -18.42 25.44
N ASN A 113 8.47 -19.39 26.31
CA ASN A 113 8.05 -20.79 26.15
C ASN A 113 8.45 -21.40 24.79
N GLY A 114 9.63 -21.07 24.28
CA GLY A 114 10.14 -21.55 22.99
C GLY A 114 9.44 -20.93 21.76
N VAL A 115 8.57 -19.93 21.97
CA VAL A 115 7.91 -19.18 20.90
C VAL A 115 8.50 -17.77 20.86
N ARG A 116 8.79 -17.31 19.65
CA ARG A 116 9.33 -15.97 19.42
C ARG A 116 8.23 -14.95 19.17
N TYR A 117 8.43 -13.78 19.75
CA TYR A 117 7.53 -12.64 19.65
C TYR A 117 8.30 -11.39 19.24
N ILE A 118 7.57 -10.44 18.67
CA ILE A 118 8.04 -9.11 18.34
C ILE A 118 7.03 -8.11 18.87
N ILE A 119 7.52 -7.07 19.53
CA ILE A 119 6.76 -5.87 19.87
C ILE A 119 7.14 -4.80 18.89
N VAL A 120 6.16 -4.22 18.21
CA VAL A 120 6.34 -3.08 17.32
C VAL A 120 5.73 -1.85 17.99
N GLN A 121 6.52 -0.80 18.19
CA GLN A 121 6.03 0.53 18.56
C GLN A 121 5.51 1.19 17.28
N PHE A 122 4.22 1.04 17.04
CA PHE A 122 3.56 1.36 15.80
C PHE A 122 3.01 2.78 15.80
N MET A 123 3.51 3.59 14.86
CA MET A 123 3.04 4.94 14.58
C MET A 123 1.91 4.87 13.56
N SER A 124 0.67 5.02 14.03
CA SER A 124 -0.50 5.16 13.14
C SER A 124 -0.49 6.52 12.44
N ASP A 125 -1.43 6.72 11.50
CA ASP A 125 -1.59 8.02 10.86
C ASP A 125 -2.06 9.06 11.90
N GLU A 126 -2.90 8.67 12.87
CA GLU A 126 -3.32 9.52 13.99
C GLU A 126 -2.16 9.92 14.91
N CYS A 127 -1.21 9.02 15.19
CA CYS A 127 0.01 9.36 15.92
C CYS A 127 0.77 10.51 15.23
N ILE A 128 0.81 10.49 13.89
CA ILE A 128 1.53 11.48 13.09
C ILE A 128 0.74 12.79 12.98
N ASP A 129 -0.56 12.70 12.75
CA ASP A 129 -1.40 13.88 12.49
C ASP A 129 -1.77 14.63 13.77
N ASN A 130 -2.02 13.90 14.85
CA ASN A 130 -2.58 14.44 16.10
C ASN A 130 -1.61 14.35 17.28
N GLY A 131 -0.46 13.69 17.11
CA GLY A 131 0.51 13.48 18.19
C GLY A 131 0.05 12.47 19.25
N GLU A 132 -0.78 11.49 18.87
CA GLU A 132 -1.15 10.38 19.74
C GLU A 132 0.04 9.43 20.00
N ASP A 133 0.03 8.75 21.14
CA ASP A 133 1.06 7.79 21.53
C ASP A 133 1.13 6.60 20.57
N ALA A 134 2.35 6.10 20.33
CA ALA A 134 2.56 4.90 19.54
C ALA A 134 1.87 3.68 20.17
N LEU A 135 1.28 2.84 19.32
CA LEU A 135 0.65 1.60 19.75
C LEU A 135 1.70 0.50 19.96
N LEU A 136 1.57 -0.28 21.03
CA LEU A 136 2.41 -1.45 21.27
C LEU A 136 1.77 -2.69 20.64
N LEU A 137 2.21 -3.09 19.46
CA LEU A 137 1.62 -4.23 18.74
C LEU A 137 2.44 -5.50 18.97
N LEU A 138 1.79 -6.56 19.44
CA LEU A 138 2.42 -7.86 19.64
C LEU A 138 2.17 -8.76 18.43
N TYR A 139 3.25 -9.33 17.88
CA TYR A 139 3.15 -10.39 16.89
C TYR A 139 3.92 -11.62 17.34
N ARG A 140 3.43 -12.79 16.93
CA ARG A 140 4.06 -14.09 17.12
C ARG A 140 4.67 -14.58 15.81
N GLN A 141 5.88 -15.13 15.86
CA GLN A 141 6.50 -15.75 14.69
C GLN A 141 5.76 -17.06 14.34
N ILE A 142 5.39 -17.20 13.07
CA ILE A 142 4.68 -18.38 12.55
C ILE A 142 5.63 -19.27 11.74
N ASP A 143 6.59 -18.68 11.04
CA ASP A 143 7.62 -19.40 10.29
C ASP A 143 8.94 -18.61 10.22
N THR A 144 9.96 -19.23 9.64
CA THR A 144 11.29 -18.64 9.40
C THR A 144 11.66 -18.65 7.91
N VAL A 145 10.65 -18.70 7.03
CA VAL A 145 10.88 -18.86 5.59
C VAL A 145 11.45 -17.56 5.01
N ALA A 146 12.56 -17.68 4.28
CA ALA A 146 13.14 -16.59 3.51
C ALA A 146 12.35 -16.37 2.21
N TYR A 147 11.19 -15.70 2.32
CA TYR A 147 10.29 -15.47 1.20
C TYR A 147 10.90 -14.57 0.12
N THR A 148 10.51 -14.83 -1.13
CA THR A 148 10.69 -13.94 -2.28
C THR A 148 9.39 -13.16 -2.55
N GLU A 149 9.49 -12.08 -3.31
CA GLU A 149 8.33 -11.22 -3.63
C GLU A 149 7.19 -12.01 -4.29
N ASN A 150 7.50 -12.94 -5.19
CA ASN A 150 6.48 -13.77 -5.84
C ASN A 150 5.79 -14.76 -4.89
N GLN A 151 6.43 -15.16 -3.80
CA GLN A 151 5.85 -16.11 -2.85
C GLN A 151 4.87 -15.46 -1.88
N ILE A 152 4.96 -14.14 -1.67
CA ILE A 152 4.08 -13.39 -0.78
C ILE A 152 2.90 -12.72 -1.49
N ARG A 153 2.85 -12.82 -2.83
CA ARG A 153 1.77 -12.29 -3.65
C ARG A 153 0.71 -13.37 -3.85
N PRO A 154 -0.45 -13.32 -3.17
CA PRO A 154 -1.51 -14.30 -3.37
C PRO A 154 -2.06 -14.29 -4.80
N ASN A 155 -2.05 -13.13 -5.46
CA ASN A 155 -2.57 -12.97 -6.82
C ASN A 155 -1.45 -12.54 -7.78
N ILE A 156 -1.17 -13.41 -8.76
CA ILE A 156 -0.26 -13.15 -9.88
C ILE A 156 -1.01 -13.55 -11.15
N ASP A 157 -1.28 -12.57 -12.01
CA ASP A 157 -1.98 -12.80 -13.26
C ASP A 157 -1.01 -13.15 -14.39
N LYS A 158 -1.56 -13.80 -15.43
CA LYS A 158 -0.85 -14.04 -16.68
C LYS A 158 -0.83 -12.76 -17.53
N THR A 159 0.36 -12.17 -17.75
CA THR A 159 0.51 -10.92 -18.53
C THR A 159 1.11 -11.09 -19.92
N ASP A 160 1.64 -12.27 -20.25
CA ASP A 160 2.16 -12.66 -21.56
C ASP A 160 1.04 -13.02 -22.55
N LEU A 161 -0.05 -12.25 -22.55
CA LEU A 161 -1.16 -12.42 -23.48
C LEU A 161 -0.78 -11.88 -24.87
N PRO A 162 -1.16 -12.57 -25.95
CA PRO A 162 -0.94 -12.07 -27.30
C PRO A 162 -1.77 -10.81 -27.54
N TYR A 163 -1.24 -9.90 -28.35
CA TYR A 163 -1.96 -8.69 -28.74
C TYR A 163 -3.11 -9.02 -29.70
N ILE A 164 -4.31 -8.59 -29.31
CA ILE A 164 -5.53 -8.60 -30.11
C ILE A 164 -6.00 -7.16 -30.20
N ASN A 165 -6.24 -6.68 -31.42
CA ASN A 165 -6.69 -5.31 -31.64
C ASN A 165 -8.11 -5.09 -31.09
N ASP A 166 -8.35 -3.91 -30.52
CA ASP A 166 -9.67 -3.44 -30.12
C ASP A 166 -9.81 -1.97 -30.53
N GLU A 167 -10.55 -1.71 -31.60
CA GLU A 167 -10.69 -0.36 -32.13
C GLU A 167 -11.63 0.51 -31.27
N LEU A 168 -12.56 -0.12 -30.54
CA LEU A 168 -13.58 0.61 -29.77
C LEU A 168 -12.98 1.35 -28.57
N VAL A 169 -11.89 0.83 -28.02
CA VAL A 169 -11.23 1.40 -26.85
C VAL A 169 -10.27 2.55 -27.20
N LEU A 170 -9.88 2.71 -28.48
CA LEU A 170 -8.88 3.69 -28.90
C LEU A 170 -9.26 5.13 -28.57
N GLY A 171 -8.31 5.90 -28.07
CA GLY A 171 -8.51 7.31 -27.68
C GLY A 171 -8.35 7.53 -26.19
N SER A 172 -8.72 8.74 -25.75
CA SER A 172 -8.57 9.19 -24.37
C SER A 172 -9.89 9.02 -23.60
N TRP A 173 -9.77 8.55 -22.37
CA TRP A 173 -10.87 8.34 -21.43
C TRP A 173 -10.52 9.01 -20.10
N GLU A 174 -11.44 9.78 -19.54
CA GLU A 174 -11.29 10.47 -18.26
C GLU A 174 -12.11 9.76 -17.18
N VAL A 175 -11.55 9.69 -15.98
CA VAL A 175 -12.23 9.02 -14.86
C VAL A 175 -13.52 9.77 -14.53
N LEU A 176 -14.60 9.02 -14.39
CA LEU A 176 -15.90 9.52 -13.99
C LEU A 176 -16.26 9.04 -12.58
N ASP A 177 -15.98 7.77 -12.26
CA ASP A 177 -16.42 7.14 -11.02
C ASP A 177 -15.51 5.96 -10.61
N TYR A 178 -15.70 5.44 -9.40
CA TYR A 178 -15.06 4.25 -8.88
C TYR A 178 -16.07 3.39 -8.11
N VAL A 179 -16.32 2.17 -8.59
CA VAL A 179 -17.42 1.32 -8.12
C VAL A 179 -16.93 -0.07 -7.72
N PRO A 180 -17.50 -0.73 -6.69
CA PRO A 180 -17.16 -2.11 -6.34
C PRO A 180 -17.47 -3.09 -7.47
N THR A 181 -18.63 -2.93 -8.12
CA THR A 181 -19.03 -3.73 -9.27
C THR A 181 -19.60 -2.85 -10.38
N ILE A 182 -19.52 -3.32 -11.63
CA ILE A 182 -20.06 -2.60 -12.80
C ILE A 182 -21.57 -2.27 -12.63
N SER A 183 -22.34 -3.12 -11.93
CA SER A 183 -23.77 -2.92 -11.69
C SER A 183 -24.10 -1.74 -10.76
N ASP A 184 -23.15 -1.35 -9.91
CA ASP A 184 -23.34 -0.25 -8.96
C ASP A 184 -23.27 1.11 -9.65
N PHE A 185 -22.64 1.20 -10.82
CA PHE A 185 -22.56 2.43 -11.58
C PHE A 185 -23.94 2.92 -12.04
N LYS A 186 -24.18 4.22 -11.83
CA LYS A 186 -25.35 4.96 -12.32
C LYS A 186 -24.86 6.25 -12.98
N PRO A 187 -25.06 6.45 -14.30
CA PRO A 187 -24.53 7.65 -14.98
C PRO A 187 -25.01 8.99 -14.44
N GLN A 188 -26.14 9.01 -13.72
CA GLN A 188 -26.76 10.21 -13.16
C GLN A 188 -26.37 10.47 -11.71
N LYS A 189 -25.68 9.53 -11.06
CA LYS A 189 -25.31 9.61 -9.65
C LYS A 189 -23.99 8.88 -9.43
N ARG A 190 -22.97 9.68 -9.15
CA ARG A 190 -21.65 9.17 -8.76
C ARG A 190 -21.77 8.27 -7.52
N TYR A 191 -21.11 7.13 -7.57
CA TYR A 191 -20.96 6.22 -6.44
C TYR A 191 -19.88 6.71 -5.48
N SER A 192 -18.72 7.06 -6.03
CA SER A 192 -17.55 7.47 -5.26
C SER A 192 -17.69 8.89 -4.71
N ASN A 193 -17.00 9.18 -3.61
CA ASN A 193 -16.76 10.53 -3.13
C ASN A 193 -15.63 11.19 -3.94
N ASP A 194 -15.44 12.50 -3.78
CA ASP A 194 -14.45 13.28 -4.55
C ASP A 194 -12.98 12.92 -4.23
N GLU A 195 -12.75 12.29 -3.08
CA GLU A 195 -11.42 11.85 -2.62
C GLU A 195 -11.01 10.47 -3.17
N ASP A 196 -11.95 9.69 -3.71
CA ASP A 196 -11.73 8.27 -4.05
C ASP A 196 -10.89 8.00 -5.33
N PRO A 197 -10.94 8.80 -6.42
CA PRO A 197 -10.24 8.42 -7.64
C PRO A 197 -8.80 8.92 -7.68
N CYS A 198 -7.84 8.05 -7.33
CA CYS A 198 -6.43 8.31 -7.61
C CYS A 198 -6.13 8.30 -9.11
N MET A 199 -6.81 7.48 -9.92
CA MET A 199 -6.66 7.50 -11.37
C MET A 199 -7.29 8.76 -11.97
N VAL A 200 -6.69 9.31 -13.01
CA VAL A 200 -7.15 10.54 -13.70
C VAL A 200 -7.68 10.20 -15.09
N ASP A 201 -6.85 9.55 -15.89
CA ASP A 201 -7.16 9.24 -17.27
C ASP A 201 -6.44 7.98 -17.72
N ILE A 202 -6.99 7.37 -18.77
CA ILE A 202 -6.33 6.33 -19.54
C ILE A 202 -6.50 6.61 -21.03
N LYS A 203 -5.42 6.44 -21.80
CA LYS A 203 -5.42 6.61 -23.25
C LYS A 203 -4.93 5.36 -23.93
N PHE A 204 -5.73 4.82 -24.83
CA PHE A 204 -5.39 3.66 -25.65
C PHE A 204 -4.89 4.12 -27.01
N LEU A 205 -3.70 3.65 -27.38
CA LEU A 205 -3.05 3.91 -28.65
C LEU A 205 -3.07 2.65 -29.52
N PRO A 206 -2.93 2.77 -30.85
CA PRO A 206 -2.77 1.61 -31.70
C PRO A 206 -1.60 0.73 -31.26
N ARG A 207 -1.64 -0.57 -31.62
CA ARG A 207 -0.55 -1.55 -31.38
C ARG A 207 -0.35 -1.93 -29.91
N GLY A 208 -1.41 -1.88 -29.10
CA GLY A 208 -1.42 -2.48 -27.77
C GLY A 208 -0.68 -1.67 -26.70
N ILE A 209 -0.57 -0.36 -26.86
CA ILE A 209 0.05 0.56 -25.90
C ILE A 209 -1.05 1.42 -25.27
N CYS A 210 -1.05 1.56 -23.95
CA CYS A 210 -1.88 2.54 -23.27
C CYS A 210 -1.07 3.37 -22.27
N THR A 211 -1.48 4.61 -22.06
CA THR A 211 -0.94 5.47 -20.99
C THR A 211 -1.97 5.64 -19.91
N ARG A 212 -1.55 5.57 -18.64
CA ARG A 212 -2.42 5.72 -17.47
C ARG A 212 -1.86 6.81 -16.57
N THR A 213 -2.67 7.80 -16.24
CA THR A 213 -2.28 8.89 -15.36
C THR A 213 -2.93 8.72 -13.99
N VAL A 214 -2.15 8.88 -12.92
CA VAL A 214 -2.63 8.87 -11.55
C VAL A 214 -2.22 10.16 -10.83
N ARG A 215 -3.05 10.63 -9.92
CA ARG A 215 -2.71 11.68 -8.95
C ARG A 215 -1.69 11.13 -7.97
N SER A 216 -0.67 11.93 -7.69
CA SER A 216 0.28 11.73 -6.61
C SER A 216 0.48 13.05 -5.88
N MET A 217 0.97 13.00 -4.65
CA MET A 217 1.29 14.19 -3.85
C MET A 217 2.31 15.11 -4.54
N SER A 218 3.17 14.55 -5.40
CA SER A 218 4.17 15.30 -6.19
C SER A 218 3.65 15.79 -7.55
N GLY A 219 2.35 15.64 -7.83
CA GLY A 219 1.72 15.92 -9.12
C GLY A 219 1.32 14.65 -9.86
N ASN A 220 0.69 14.81 -11.02
CA ASN A 220 0.23 13.67 -11.81
C ASN A 220 1.42 12.87 -12.39
N VAL A 221 1.35 11.55 -12.28
CA VAL A 221 2.34 10.62 -12.83
C VAL A 221 1.68 9.78 -13.92
N THR A 222 2.29 9.72 -15.09
CA THR A 222 1.81 8.91 -16.22
C THR A 222 2.69 7.70 -16.44
N TYR A 223 2.07 6.52 -16.46
CA TYR A 223 2.70 5.24 -16.76
C TYR A 223 2.37 4.80 -18.19
N MET A 224 3.32 4.11 -18.82
CA MET A 224 3.09 3.40 -20.07
C MET A 224 2.88 1.92 -19.78
N LEU A 225 1.79 1.36 -20.29
CA LEU A 225 1.37 -0.03 -20.09
C LEU A 225 1.06 -0.66 -21.45
N ARG A 226 0.87 -1.97 -21.45
CA ARG A 226 0.36 -2.70 -22.61
C ARG A 226 -1.13 -2.96 -22.45
N TYR A 227 -1.82 -3.18 -23.55
CA TYR A 227 -3.16 -3.75 -23.54
C TYR A 227 -3.35 -4.75 -24.68
N THR A 228 -4.31 -5.63 -24.49
CA THR A 228 -4.90 -6.49 -25.53
C THR A 228 -6.42 -6.38 -25.40
N LYS A 229 -7.18 -6.91 -26.36
CA LYS A 229 -8.64 -6.86 -26.28
C LYS A 229 -9.13 -7.43 -24.93
N GLY A 230 -9.87 -6.61 -24.18
CA GLY A 230 -10.42 -6.94 -22.87
C GLY A 230 -9.48 -6.82 -21.67
N PHE A 231 -8.17 -6.53 -21.83
CA PHE A 231 -7.24 -6.41 -20.70
C PHE A 231 -6.20 -5.29 -20.84
N VAL A 232 -5.97 -4.53 -19.76
CA VAL A 232 -4.77 -3.72 -19.53
C VAL A 232 -3.75 -4.57 -18.77
N LEU A 233 -2.49 -4.54 -19.17
CA LEU A 233 -1.45 -5.44 -18.71
C LEU A 233 -0.30 -4.66 -18.05
N ASN A 234 -0.02 -4.97 -16.79
CA ASN A 234 1.14 -4.46 -16.07
C ASN A 234 2.14 -5.59 -15.80
N ASP A 235 3.21 -5.63 -16.60
CA ASP A 235 4.24 -6.67 -16.49
C ASP A 235 5.09 -6.58 -15.22
N LYS A 236 5.19 -5.38 -14.63
CA LYS A 236 5.95 -5.14 -13.40
C LYS A 236 5.19 -5.67 -12.18
N GLU A 237 3.90 -5.38 -12.12
CA GLU A 237 3.03 -5.80 -11.02
C GLU A 237 2.43 -7.19 -11.23
N LYS A 238 2.55 -7.74 -12.45
CA LYS A 238 1.95 -9.02 -12.85
C LYS A 238 0.43 -9.01 -12.71
N THR A 239 -0.20 -7.95 -13.20
CA THR A 239 -1.66 -7.80 -13.20
C THR A 239 -2.20 -7.70 -14.63
N ALA A 240 -3.35 -8.34 -14.85
CA ALA A 240 -4.15 -8.25 -16.06
C ALA A 240 -5.53 -7.70 -15.68
N GLU A 241 -5.68 -6.38 -15.79
CA GLU A 241 -6.88 -5.63 -15.43
C GLU A 241 -7.91 -5.77 -16.55
N GLU A 242 -9.03 -6.45 -16.29
CA GLU A 242 -10.10 -6.57 -17.27
C GLU A 242 -10.68 -5.20 -17.58
N TYR A 243 -11.01 -4.95 -18.85
CA TYR A 243 -11.83 -3.81 -19.24
C TYR A 243 -13.02 -4.20 -20.10
N GLN A 244 -14.10 -3.43 -19.96
CA GLN A 244 -15.34 -3.59 -20.72
C GLN A 244 -15.86 -2.22 -21.15
N ILE A 245 -16.40 -2.11 -22.36
CA ILE A 245 -17.14 -0.93 -22.81
C ILE A 245 -18.63 -1.27 -22.75
N LYS A 246 -19.44 -0.42 -22.09
CA LYS A 246 -20.90 -0.57 -22.06
C LYS A 246 -21.59 0.71 -22.50
N SER A 247 -22.65 0.55 -23.28
CA SER A 247 -23.56 1.63 -23.65
C SER A 247 -24.68 1.72 -22.60
N ILE A 248 -24.83 2.88 -21.97
CA ILE A 248 -25.87 3.18 -20.98
C ILE A 248 -26.42 4.56 -21.31
N ASP A 249 -27.74 4.69 -21.49
CA ASP A 249 -28.40 5.94 -21.92
C ASP A 249 -27.72 6.58 -23.15
N ASP A 250 -27.47 5.77 -24.19
CA ASP A 250 -26.80 6.15 -25.45
C ASP A 250 -25.37 6.70 -25.31
N ARG A 251 -24.76 6.58 -24.13
CA ARG A 251 -23.37 6.96 -23.86
C ARG A 251 -22.51 5.72 -23.62
N ASN A 252 -21.28 5.74 -24.12
CA ASN A 252 -20.33 4.66 -23.90
C ASN A 252 -19.46 4.96 -22.69
N PHE A 253 -19.41 4.01 -21.76
CA PHE A 253 -18.55 4.04 -20.59
C PHE A 253 -17.54 2.91 -20.67
N LEU A 254 -16.29 3.21 -20.33
CA LEU A 254 -15.23 2.22 -20.18
C LEU A 254 -15.12 1.87 -18.70
N PHE A 255 -15.16 0.59 -18.39
CA PHE A 255 -14.90 0.05 -17.06
C PHE A 255 -13.54 -0.64 -17.10
N VAL A 256 -12.65 -0.32 -16.17
CA VAL A 256 -11.35 -0.99 -16.04
C VAL A 256 -11.18 -1.44 -14.59
N GLN A 257 -10.87 -2.72 -14.38
CA GLN A 257 -10.52 -3.22 -13.05
C GLN A 257 -9.33 -2.47 -12.48
N HIS A 258 -9.37 -2.21 -11.19
CA HIS A 258 -8.25 -1.67 -10.44
C HIS A 258 -7.59 -2.77 -9.62
N LYS A 259 -6.49 -3.32 -10.12
CA LYS A 259 -5.71 -4.34 -9.41
C LYS A 259 -4.51 -3.69 -8.71
N SER A 260 -4.80 -3.06 -7.57
CA SER A 260 -3.81 -2.36 -6.71
C SER A 260 -2.94 -3.33 -5.91
N GLY A 261 -2.04 -2.80 -5.08
CA GLY A 261 -1.32 -3.59 -4.08
C GLY A 261 -2.24 -4.42 -3.18
N ASP A 262 -3.46 -3.95 -2.91
CA ASP A 262 -4.44 -4.70 -2.13
C ASP A 262 -4.93 -5.95 -2.85
N TYR A 263 -4.91 -5.96 -4.19
CA TYR A 263 -5.17 -7.16 -4.99
C TYR A 263 -3.98 -8.12 -4.93
N PHE A 264 -2.79 -7.68 -5.37
CA PHE A 264 -1.66 -8.61 -5.57
C PHE A 264 -0.88 -8.95 -4.30
N TYR A 265 -1.01 -8.17 -3.22
CA TYR A 265 -0.50 -8.52 -1.88
C TYR A 265 -1.63 -8.86 -0.90
N GLY A 266 -2.70 -8.05 -0.86
CA GLY A 266 -3.78 -8.19 0.12
C GLY A 266 -4.82 -9.26 -0.23
N GLY A 267 -4.81 -9.79 -1.46
CA GLY A 267 -5.78 -10.80 -1.90
C GLY A 267 -7.21 -10.28 -2.10
N MET A 268 -7.40 -8.95 -2.11
CA MET A 268 -8.74 -8.34 -2.24
C MET A 268 -9.31 -8.49 -3.65
N THR A 269 -10.64 -8.53 -3.76
CA THR A 269 -11.33 -8.42 -5.05
C THR A 269 -11.16 -7.00 -5.61
N PRO A 270 -10.78 -6.85 -6.89
CA PRO A 270 -10.60 -5.52 -7.48
C PRO A 270 -11.94 -4.83 -7.70
N ASN A 271 -11.97 -3.53 -7.41
CA ASN A 271 -13.05 -2.63 -7.81
C ASN A 271 -12.83 -2.17 -9.27
N TRP A 272 -13.70 -1.30 -9.78
CA TRP A 272 -13.69 -0.82 -11.16
C TRP A 272 -13.65 0.70 -11.22
N TYR A 273 -12.69 1.23 -11.99
CA TYR A 273 -12.79 2.60 -12.46
C TYR A 273 -13.75 2.68 -13.63
N VAL A 274 -14.59 3.71 -13.62
CA VAL A 274 -15.50 4.05 -14.72
C VAL A 274 -14.96 5.29 -15.40
N PHE A 275 -14.89 5.26 -16.72
CA PHE A 275 -14.42 6.36 -17.54
C PHE A 275 -15.43 6.76 -18.59
N GLU A 276 -15.42 8.03 -18.92
CA GLU A 276 -16.09 8.59 -20.09
C GLU A 276 -15.07 9.03 -21.14
N ARG A 277 -15.48 9.08 -22.40
CA ARG A 277 -14.58 9.43 -23.49
C ARG A 277 -14.29 10.93 -23.45
N LYS A 278 -13.02 11.32 -23.50
CA LYS A 278 -12.63 12.73 -23.50
C LYS A 278 -13.09 13.42 -24.78
N GLY A 279 -13.89 14.48 -24.65
CA GLY A 279 -14.39 15.29 -25.77
C GLY A 279 -15.70 14.81 -26.40
N SER A 280 -16.52 14.05 -25.65
CA SER A 280 -17.95 13.85 -25.95
C SER A 280 -18.79 15.08 -25.64
#